data_AF-A0A9D2A7Y0-F1
#
_entry.id   AF-A0A9D2A7Y0-F1
#
_cell.length_a   1.000
_cell.length_b   1.000
_cell.length_c   1.000
_cell.angle_alpha   90.00
_cell.angle_beta   90.00
_cell.angle_gamma   90.00
#
_symmetry.space_group_name_H-M   'P 1'
#
loop_
_entity.id
_entity.type
_entity.pdbx_description
1 polymer ?
#
loop_
_entity_poly.entity_id
_entity_poly.type
_entity_poly.pdbx_seq_one_letter_code
_entity_poly.pdbx_strand_id
1 'polypeptide(L)'
;GPGLSPADIVPAYKSASEVDQLAHEDGTFGITATISHPGSITELYYGRIKGPQLQLTTDAIMRGEHAAEYEGATRMFGLVNSQLFWRWDVREAGGDFVPHASAILNRVAESD
;
A
#
# COMPACT_ATOMS: atom_id res chain seq x y z
N GLY A 1 -2.26 14.49 -14.61
CA GLY A 1 -2.45 13.04 -14.84
C GLY A 1 -1.12 12.38 -15.18
N PRO A 2 -1.07 11.09 -15.60
CA PRO A 2 0.14 10.25 -15.75
C PRO A 2 1.10 10.69 -16.88
N GLY A 3 1.40 11.99 -16.99
CA GLY A 3 2.26 12.56 -18.03
C GLY A 3 1.61 12.69 -19.41
N LEU A 4 0.42 12.11 -19.62
CA LEU A 4 -0.30 12.14 -20.90
C LEU A 4 -1.07 13.46 -21.14
N SER A 5 -1.30 14.25 -20.09
CA SER A 5 -1.87 15.59 -20.18
C SER A 5 -1.41 16.44 -18.99
N PRO A 6 -1.14 17.75 -19.21
CA PRO A 6 -0.82 18.68 -18.13
C PRO A 6 -1.88 18.63 -17.02
N ALA A 7 -1.46 18.86 -15.78
CA ALA A 7 -2.42 19.07 -14.71
C ALA A 7 -3.22 20.36 -14.97
N ASP A 8 -4.49 20.36 -14.62
CA ASP A 8 -5.28 21.59 -14.62
C ASP A 8 -4.67 22.61 -13.66
N ILE A 9 -4.75 23.89 -14.04
CA ILE A 9 -4.27 25.01 -13.21
C ILE A 9 -4.99 25.02 -11.85
N VAL A 10 -6.23 24.54 -11.84
CA VAL A 10 -7.07 24.43 -10.66
C VAL A 10 -7.02 22.98 -10.15
N PRO A 11 -6.66 22.74 -8.88
CA PRO A 11 -6.72 21.40 -8.29
C PRO A 11 -8.12 20.79 -8.41
N ALA A 12 -8.18 19.50 -8.71
CA ALA A 12 -9.44 18.75 -8.79
C ALA A 12 -10.23 18.77 -7.47
N TYR A 13 -9.52 18.83 -6.34
CA TYR A 13 -10.09 18.96 -5.00
C TYR A 13 -9.38 20.09 -4.25
N LYS A 14 -10.15 21.03 -3.71
CA LYS A 14 -9.66 22.29 -3.13
C LYS A 14 -9.74 22.33 -1.61
N SER A 15 -10.42 21.36 -1.00
CA SER A 15 -10.61 21.29 0.44
C SER A 15 -10.68 19.85 0.93
N ALA A 16 -10.44 19.65 2.23
CA ALA A 16 -10.63 18.34 2.87
C ALA A 16 -12.08 17.84 2.69
N SER A 17 -13.08 18.72 2.82
CA SER A 17 -14.48 18.36 2.63
C SER A 17 -14.81 17.88 1.21
N GLU A 18 -14.08 18.31 0.19
CA GLU A 18 -14.22 17.79 -1.17
C GLU A 18 -13.58 16.40 -1.30
N VAL A 19 -12.45 16.17 -0.63
CA VAL A 19 -11.83 14.84 -0.58
C VAL A 19 -12.71 13.85 0.20
N ASP A 20 -13.35 14.29 1.27
CA ASP A 20 -14.24 13.44 2.09
C ASP A 20 -15.41 12.86 1.28
N GLN A 21 -15.82 13.53 0.19
CA GLN A 21 -16.85 13.03 -0.73
C GLN A 21 -16.38 11.81 -1.55
N LEU A 22 -15.08 11.53 -1.60
CA LEU A 22 -14.49 10.36 -2.24
C LEU A 22 -14.46 9.13 -1.33
N ALA A 23 -14.82 9.29 -0.06
CA ALA A 23 -14.90 8.16 0.86
C ALA A 23 -15.99 7.18 0.43
N HIS A 24 -15.73 5.90 0.65
CA HIS A 24 -16.76 4.87 0.58
C HIS A 24 -17.76 5.00 1.73
N GLU A 25 -18.90 4.32 1.64
CA GLU A 25 -19.95 4.31 2.67
C GLU A 25 -19.44 3.89 4.06
N ASP A 26 -18.39 3.07 4.12
CA ASP A 26 -17.75 2.60 5.35
C ASP A 26 -16.69 3.58 5.93
N GLY A 27 -16.55 4.76 5.31
CA GLY A 27 -15.60 5.81 5.67
C GLY A 27 -14.16 5.51 5.27
N THR A 28 -13.93 4.55 4.37
CA THR A 28 -12.59 4.26 3.84
C THR A 28 -12.29 5.01 2.55
N PHE A 29 -11.01 5.22 2.28
CA PHE A 29 -10.54 5.70 0.98
C PHE A 29 -9.79 4.58 0.25
N GLY A 30 -10.01 4.47 -1.06
CA GLY A 30 -9.22 3.60 -1.92
C GLY A 30 -7.77 4.10 -2.01
N ILE A 31 -6.83 3.16 -2.02
CA ILE A 31 -5.40 3.47 -2.15
C ILE A 31 -4.72 2.41 -3.03
N THR A 32 -3.75 2.87 -3.82
CA THR A 32 -2.92 2.04 -4.67
C THR A 32 -1.46 2.25 -4.33
N ALA A 33 -0.67 1.18 -4.33
CA ALA A 33 0.77 1.26 -4.15
C ALA A 33 1.49 0.35 -5.14
N THR A 34 2.60 0.81 -5.70
CA THR A 34 3.51 -0.02 -6.49
C THR A 34 4.82 -0.15 -5.73
N ILE A 35 5.26 -1.38 -5.49
CA ILE A 35 6.49 -1.69 -4.75
C ILE A 35 7.38 -2.55 -5.63
N SER A 36 8.63 -2.12 -5.84
CA SER A 36 9.65 -2.88 -6.58
C SER A 36 10.71 -3.39 -5.62
N HIS A 37 10.98 -4.70 -5.69
CA HIS A 37 11.93 -5.40 -4.83
C HIS A 37 13.23 -5.72 -5.60
N PRO A 38 14.39 -5.74 -4.93
CA PRO A 38 15.68 -6.07 -5.55
C PRO A 38 15.75 -7.51 -6.11
N GLY A 39 14.82 -8.39 -5.74
CA GLY A 39 14.70 -9.77 -6.25
C GLY A 39 13.97 -9.92 -7.60
N SER A 40 13.91 -8.86 -8.41
CA SER A 40 13.16 -8.84 -9.69
C SER A 40 11.66 -9.13 -9.53
N ILE A 41 11.05 -8.60 -8.48
CA ILE A 41 9.60 -8.67 -8.25
C ILE A 41 9.06 -7.24 -8.17
N THR A 42 8.01 -6.93 -8.90
CA THR A 42 7.23 -5.69 -8.76
C THR A 42 5.78 -6.04 -8.46
N GLU A 43 5.20 -5.35 -7.49
CA GLU A 43 3.86 -5.61 -6.97
C GLU A 43 3.00 -4.36 -7.14
N LEU A 44 1.79 -4.54 -7.69
CA LEU A 44 0.72 -3.57 -7.65
C LEU A 44 -0.27 -3.99 -6.57
N TYR A 45 -0.46 -3.12 -5.59
CA TYR A 45 -1.43 -3.29 -4.51
C TYR A 45 -2.63 -2.38 -4.72
N TYR A 46 -3.80 -2.91 -4.38
CA TYR A 46 -5.00 -2.13 -4.08
C TYR A 46 -5.42 -2.38 -2.64
N GLY A 47 -6.09 -1.41 -2.06
CA GLY A 47 -6.67 -1.58 -0.75
C GLY A 47 -7.38 -0.36 -0.23
N ARG A 48 -7.49 -0.30 1.09
CA ARG A 48 -8.27 0.70 1.80
C ARG A 48 -7.51 1.27 2.98
N ILE A 49 -7.66 2.58 3.19
CA ILE A 49 -7.22 3.26 4.40
C ILE A 49 -8.43 3.77 5.18
N LYS A 50 -8.42 3.55 6.49
CA LYS A 50 -9.41 4.06 7.46
C LYS A 50 -8.68 4.66 8.66
N GLY A 51 -8.66 5.98 8.75
CA GLY A 51 -7.84 6.67 9.74
C GLY A 51 -6.38 6.21 9.68
N PRO A 52 -5.77 5.72 10.78
CA PRO A 52 -4.39 5.28 10.79
C PRO A 52 -4.16 3.83 10.33
N GLN A 53 -5.21 3.11 9.90
CA GLN A 53 -5.12 1.71 9.49
C GLN A 53 -5.19 1.57 7.96
N LEU A 54 -4.26 0.82 7.40
CA LEU A 54 -4.16 0.51 5.98
C LEU A 54 -4.13 -1.01 5.78
N GLN A 55 -4.93 -1.49 4.82
CA GLN A 55 -4.92 -2.88 4.38
C GLN A 55 -4.77 -2.91 2.86
N LEU A 56 -3.85 -3.73 2.37
CA LEU A 56 -3.49 -3.86 0.96
C LEU A 56 -3.44 -5.33 0.56
N THR A 57 -3.83 -5.64 -0.67
CA THR A 57 -3.65 -6.94 -1.32
C THR A 57 -3.11 -6.73 -2.73
N THR A 58 -2.19 -7.58 -3.16
CA THR A 58 -1.66 -7.54 -4.52
C THR A 58 -2.76 -7.84 -5.53
N ASP A 59 -2.91 -6.98 -6.52
CA ASP A 59 -3.80 -7.17 -7.68
C ASP A 59 -3.01 -7.69 -8.89
N ALA A 60 -1.77 -7.24 -9.04
CA ALA A 60 -0.86 -7.73 -10.08
C ALA A 60 0.57 -7.86 -9.56
N ILE A 61 1.28 -8.86 -10.10
CA ILE A 61 2.68 -9.11 -9.81
C ILE A 61 3.41 -9.32 -11.14
N MET A 62 4.55 -8.65 -11.30
CA MET A 62 5.51 -8.93 -12.36
C MET A 62 6.76 -9.56 -11.74
N ARG A 63 7.21 -10.68 -12.31
CA ARG A 63 8.41 -11.41 -11.87
C ARG A 63 9.40 -11.55 -13.02
N GLY A 64 10.67 -11.36 -12.71
CA GLY A 64 11.77 -11.76 -13.59
C GLY A 64 11.89 -13.29 -13.66
N GLU A 65 12.52 -13.77 -14.73
CA GLU A 65 12.68 -15.22 -15.02
C GLU A 65 13.33 -16.01 -13.88
N HIS A 66 14.27 -15.39 -13.16
CA HIS A 66 15.01 -16.02 -12.06
C HIS A 66 14.50 -15.61 -10.66
N ALA A 67 13.36 -14.92 -10.58
CA ALA A 67 12.76 -14.58 -9.30
C ALA A 67 12.17 -15.83 -8.63
N ALA A 68 12.17 -15.85 -7.30
CA ALA A 68 11.50 -16.89 -6.52
C ALA A 68 10.01 -17.00 -6.88
N GLU A 69 9.41 -18.18 -6.62
CA GLU A 69 7.97 -18.35 -6.75
C GLU A 69 7.25 -17.41 -5.77
N TYR A 70 6.32 -16.63 -6.32
CA TYR A 70 5.65 -15.57 -5.59
C TYR A 70 4.36 -15.20 -6.32
N GLU A 71 3.20 -15.47 -5.72
CA GLU A 71 1.88 -15.34 -6.36
C GLU A 71 0.95 -14.34 -5.67
N GLY A 72 1.37 -13.78 -4.55
CA GLY A 72 0.52 -12.83 -3.84
C GLY A 72 1.17 -12.29 -2.59
N ALA A 73 0.72 -11.11 -2.19
CA ALA A 73 0.91 -10.62 -0.84
C ALA A 73 -0.28 -9.84 -0.30
N THR A 74 -0.37 -9.83 1.02
CA THR A 74 -1.17 -8.85 1.76
C THR A 74 -0.26 -8.04 2.67
N ARG A 75 -0.61 -6.76 2.87
CA ARG A 75 0.08 -5.90 3.82
C ARG A 75 -0.92 -5.19 4.70
N MET A 76 -0.62 -5.14 6.00
CA MET A 76 -1.39 -4.35 6.96
C MET A 76 -0.44 -3.39 7.66
N PHE A 77 -0.87 -2.14 7.81
CA PHE A 77 -0.18 -1.11 8.56
C PHE A 77 -1.16 -0.44 9.54
N GLY A 78 -0.69 -0.06 10.71
CA GLY A 78 -1.50 0.64 11.71
C GLY A 78 -0.64 1.47 12.65
N LEU A 79 -1.09 2.69 12.97
CA LEU A 79 -0.48 3.43 14.07
C LEU A 79 -1.08 3.01 15.41
N VAL A 80 -0.23 2.54 16.31
CA VAL A 80 -0.59 2.16 17.69
C VAL A 80 0.41 2.83 18.62
N ASN A 81 -0.07 3.62 19.59
CA ASN A 81 0.78 4.37 20.51
C ASN A 81 1.89 5.19 19.81
N SER A 82 1.56 5.85 18.69
CA SER A 82 2.51 6.60 17.84
C SER A 82 3.64 5.77 17.21
N GLN A 83 3.54 4.44 17.24
CA GLN A 83 4.44 3.51 16.56
C GLN A 83 3.73 2.92 15.33
N LEU A 84 4.47 2.67 14.26
CA LEU A 84 3.93 2.00 13.08
C LEU A 84 4.07 0.49 13.24
N PHE A 85 2.96 -0.19 13.43
CA PHE A 85 2.86 -1.63 13.37
C PHE A 85 2.62 -2.03 11.93
N TRP A 86 3.35 -3.03 11.45
CA TRP A 86 3.09 -3.58 10.12
C TRP A 86 3.34 -5.08 10.04
N ARG A 87 2.64 -5.70 9.10
CA ARG A 87 2.76 -7.11 8.75
C ARG A 87 2.63 -7.29 7.25
N TRP A 88 3.42 -8.22 6.72
CA TRP A 88 3.44 -8.64 5.33
C TRP A 88 3.32 -10.16 5.29
N ASP A 89 2.25 -10.62 4.64
CA ASP A 89 2.01 -12.04 4.38
C ASP A 89 2.19 -12.30 2.89
N VAL A 90 2.78 -13.44 2.55
CA VAL A 90 3.11 -13.82 1.18
C VAL A 90 2.49 -15.17 0.86
N ARG A 91 2.35 -15.45 -0.44
CA ARG A 91 1.87 -16.73 -0.94
C ARG A 91 2.71 -17.20 -2.11
N GLU A 92 3.13 -18.45 -2.06
CA GLU A 92 3.77 -19.19 -3.17
C GLU A 92 2.72 -19.91 -4.03
N ALA A 93 3.17 -20.60 -5.08
CA ALA A 93 2.28 -21.21 -6.05
C ALA A 93 1.30 -22.22 -5.43
N GLY A 94 -0.01 -21.91 -5.53
CA GLY A 94 -1.09 -22.77 -5.03
C GLY A 94 -1.17 -22.93 -3.51
N GLY A 95 -0.41 -22.14 -2.74
CA GLY A 95 -0.42 -22.16 -1.28
C GLY A 95 -1.43 -21.22 -0.64
N ASP A 96 -1.46 -21.18 0.69
CA ASP A 96 -2.16 -20.16 1.48
C ASP A 96 -1.25 -18.96 1.77
N PHE A 97 -1.84 -17.82 2.17
CA PHE A 97 -1.05 -16.71 2.70
C PHE A 97 -0.42 -17.10 4.05
N VAL A 98 0.90 -16.97 4.12
CA VAL A 98 1.68 -17.23 5.33
C VAL A 98 2.39 -15.97 5.83
N PRO A 99 2.61 -15.83 7.15
CA PRO A 99 3.37 -14.72 7.68
C PRO A 99 4.79 -14.69 7.11
N HIS A 100 5.20 -13.56 6.54
CA HIS A 100 6.57 -13.38 6.03
C HIS A 100 7.38 -12.46 6.93
N ALA A 101 6.86 -11.28 7.24
CA ALA A 101 7.54 -10.29 8.07
C ALA A 101 6.57 -9.42 8.85
N SER A 102 7.01 -8.92 10.00
CA SER A 102 6.30 -7.91 10.78
C SER A 102 7.28 -7.11 11.62
N ALA A 103 6.98 -5.84 11.89
CA ALA A 103 7.73 -5.06 12.86
C ALA A 103 6.90 -3.93 13.49
N ILE A 104 7.48 -3.34 14.53
CA ILE A 104 7.02 -2.11 15.16
C ILE A 104 8.11 -1.06 14.95
N LEU A 105 7.78 0.03 14.27
CA LEU A 105 8.72 1.10 13.95
C LEU A 105 8.42 2.34 14.78
N ASN A 106 9.44 2.84 15.47
CA ASN A 106 9.38 4.15 16.11
C ASN A 106 9.64 5.24 15.07
N ARG A 107 8.93 6.36 15.19
CA ARG A 107 9.30 7.58 14.47
C ARG A 107 10.67 8.04 14.96
N VAL A 108 11.64 8.17 14.05
CA VAL A 108 12.90 8.85 14.35
C VAL A 108 12.66 10.35 14.31
N ALA A 109 13.17 11.08 15.30
CA ALA A 109 13.24 12.53 15.22
C ALA A 109 14.27 12.93 14.15
N GLU A 110 14.06 14.05 13.45
CA GLU A 110 15.13 14.63 12.63
C GLU A 110 16.33 14.93 13.54
N SER A 111 17.50 14.46 13.14
CA SER A 111 18.75 14.92 13.73
C SER A 111 19.06 16.30 13.18
N ASP A 112 19.23 17.29 14.06
CA ASP A 112 19.73 18.63 13.71
C ASP A 112 21.10 18.58 13.00
#